data_AF-X1VG84-F1
#
_entry.id   AF-X1VG84-F1
#
_cell.length_a   1.000
_cell.length_b   1.000
_cell.length_c   1.000
_cell.angle_alpha   90.00
_cell.angle_beta   90.00
_cell.angle_gamma   90.00
#
_symmetry.space_group_name_H-M   'P 1'
#
loop_
_entity.id
_entity.type
_entity.pdbx_description
1 polymer ?
#
loop_
_entity_poly.entity_id
_entity_poly.type
_entity_poly.pdbx_seq_one_letter_code
_entity_poly.pdbx_strand_id
1 'polypeptide(L)' 'MTLNVRLLITPDMRQGLPLLEQYLKSNGLNYTKRLLEGGFVELLVLQNPFLSEPPNPMTPGTGSRSVDSKPSGP' A
#
# COMPACT_ATOMS: atom_id res chain seq x y z
N MET A 1 6.56 -2.85 -13.03
CA MET A 1 5.67 -3.99 -13.37
C MET A 1 4.30 -3.65 -12.82
N THR A 2 3.23 -3.69 -13.63
CA THR A 2 1.88 -3.32 -13.22
C THR A 2 1.04 -4.58 -13.12
N LEU A 3 0.50 -4.87 -11.93
CA LEU A 3 -0.44 -5.97 -11.75
C LEU A 3 -1.87 -5.43 -11.90
N ASN A 4 -2.61 -5.95 -12.88
CA ASN A 4 -4.02 -5.67 -13.07
C ASN A 4 -4.80 -6.91 -12.66
N VAL A 5 -5.62 -6.78 -11.61
CA VAL A 5 -6.49 -7.88 -11.14
C VAL A 5 -7.93 -7.54 -11.47
N ARG A 6 -8.63 -8.47 -12.11
CA ARG A 6 -10.07 -8.37 -12.37
C ARG A 6 -10.81 -9.37 -11.49
N LEU A 7 -11.70 -8.85 -10.65
CA LEU A 7 -12.54 -9.64 -9.75
C LEU A 7 -13.98 -9.56 -10.23
N LEU A 8 -14.62 -10.71 -10.40
CA LEU A 8 -16.06 -10.81 -10.64
C LEU A 8 -16.75 -11.20 -9.33
N ILE A 9 -17.58 -10.31 -8.82
CA ILE A 9 -18.31 -10.49 -7.57
C ILE A 9 -19.75 -10.88 -7.90
N THR A 10 -20.15 -12.05 -7.43
CA THR A 10 -21.51 -12.56 -7.61
C THR A 10 -22.51 -11.81 -6.71
N PRO A 11 -23.81 -11.86 -7.04
CA PRO A 11 -24.86 -11.30 -6.20
C PRO A 11 -24.75 -11.62 -4.70
N ASP A 12 -24.41 -12.86 -4.36
CA ASP A 12 -24.32 -13.37 -2.97
C ASP A 12 -23.09 -12.86 -2.21
N MET A 13 -22.04 -12.47 -2.95
CA MET A 13 -20.80 -11.94 -2.37
C MET A 13 -20.86 -10.43 -2.11
N ARG A 14 -21.92 -9.74 -2.54
CA ARG A 14 -22.04 -8.26 -2.44
C ARG A 14 -21.99 -7.73 -1.01
N GLN A 15 -22.37 -8.52 -0.02
CA GLN A 15 -22.23 -8.17 1.40
C GLN A 15 -20.78 -7.90 1.82
N GLY A 16 -19.80 -8.56 1.18
CA GLY A 16 -18.37 -8.36 1.44
C GLY A 16 -17.75 -7.21 0.65
N LEU A 17 -18.48 -6.63 -0.31
CA LEU A 17 -17.97 -5.59 -1.18
C LEU A 17 -17.50 -4.32 -0.43
N PRO A 18 -18.20 -3.81 0.60
CA PRO A 18 -17.72 -2.66 1.38
C PRO A 18 -16.40 -2.93 2.09
N LEU A 19 -16.20 -4.14 2.64
CA LEU A 19 -14.95 -4.53 3.31
C LEU A 19 -13.79 -4.61 2.32
N LEU A 20 -14.03 -5.18 1.14
CA LEU A 20 -13.03 -5.22 0.07
C LEU A 20 -12.66 -3.81 -0.40
N GLU A 21 -13.65 -2.94 -0.63
CA GLU A 21 -13.42 -1.55 -1.02
C GLU A 21 -12.61 -0.77 0.03
N GLN A 22 -12.87 -1.01 1.32
CA GLN A 22 -12.11 -0.43 2.42
C GLN A 22 -10.66 -0.92 2.42
N TYR A 23 -10.44 -2.23 2.26
CA TYR A 23 -9.11 -2.82 2.18
C TYR A 23 -8.29 -2.24 1.01
N LEU A 24 -8.90 -2.12 -0.17
CA LEU A 24 -8.22 -1.54 -1.33
C LEU A 24 -7.82 -0.08 -1.06
N LYS A 25 -8.73 0.72 -0.48
CA LYS A 25 -8.45 2.12 -0.10
C LYS A 25 -7.35 2.24 0.95
N SER A 26 -7.37 1.40 2.00
CA SER A 26 -6.37 1.45 3.08
C SER A 26 -4.96 1.09 2.60
N ASN A 27 -4.86 0.29 1.53
CA ASN A 27 -3.58 -0.09 0.91
C ASN A 27 -3.17 0.85 -0.24
N GLY A 28 -3.88 1.97 -0.44
CA GLY A 28 -3.58 2.92 -1.52
C GLY A 28 -3.79 2.35 -2.93
N LEU A 29 -4.59 1.29 -3.06
CA LEU A 29 -4.87 0.66 -4.34
C LEU A 29 -6.01 1.39 -5.05
N ASN A 30 -5.74 1.78 -6.30
CA ASN A 30 -6.77 2.33 -7.16
C ASN A 30 -7.61 1.21 -7.74
N TYR A 31 -8.92 1.41 -7.82
CA TYR A 31 -9.80 0.46 -8.47
C TYR A 31 -10.96 1.15 -9.17
N THR A 32 -11.49 0.50 -10.20
CA THR A 32 -12.76 0.87 -10.83
C THR A 32 -13.79 -0.21 -10.61
N LYS A 33 -15.04 0.20 -10.41
CA LYS A 33 -16.17 -0.68 -10.14
C LYS A 33 -17.22 -0.54 -11.23
N ARG A 34 -17.75 -1.65 -11.72
CA ARG A 34 -18.83 -1.69 -12.70
C ARG A 34 -19.91 -2.67 -12.27
N LEU A 35 -21.16 -2.23 -12.21
CA LEU A 35 -22.31 -3.11 -12.06
C LEU A 35 -22.62 -3.74 -13.44
N LEU A 36 -22.76 -5.05 -13.47
CA LEU A 36 -23.11 -5.82 -14.65
C LEU A 36 -24.56 -6.31 -14.56
N GLU A 37 -25.09 -6.78 -15.67
CA GLU A 37 -26.39 -7.45 -15.72
C GLU A 37 -26.42 -8.67 -14.78
N GLY A 38 -27.61 -8.99 -14.26
CA GLY A 38 -27.76 -10.06 -13.27
C GLY A 38 -27.23 -9.74 -11.87
N GLY A 39 -26.81 -8.50 -11.61
CA GLY A 39 -26.38 -8.04 -10.28
C GLY A 39 -24.93 -8.39 -9.92
N PHE A 40 -24.14 -8.83 -10.90
CA PHE A 40 -22.71 -9.03 -10.74
C PHE A 40 -21.97 -7.69 -10.65
N VAL A 41 -20.84 -7.66 -9.96
CA VAL A 41 -19.98 -6.47 -9.89
C VAL A 41 -18.59 -6.85 -10.38
N GLU A 42 -18.09 -6.12 -11.38
CA GLU A 42 -16.70 -6.20 -11.81
C GLU A 42 -15.87 -5.16 -11.06
N LEU A 43 -14.79 -5.59 -10.43
CA LEU A 43 -13.76 -4.73 -9.87
C LEU A 43 -12.46 -4.92 -10.66
N LEU A 44 -11.92 -3.82 -11.17
CA LEU A 44 -10.58 -3.78 -11.75
C LEU A 44 -9.66 -3.06 -10.76
N VAL A 45 -8.73 -3.79 -10.16
CA VAL A 45 -7.75 -3.26 -9.22
C VAL A 45 -6.46 -2.98 -9.98
N LEU A 46 -6.03 -1.72 -9.91
CA LEU A 46 -4.83 -1.20 -10.53
C LEU A 46 -3.78 -1.01 -9.43
N GLN A 47 -2.77 -1.87 -9.39
CA GLN A 47 -1.58 -1.57 -8.60
C GLN A 47 -0.83 -0.45 -9.30
N ASN A 48 -0.89 0.75 -8.72
CA ASN A 48 -0.07 1.86 -9.19
C ASN A 48 1.39 1.55 -8.82
N PRO A 49 2.32 1.47 -9.79
CA PRO A 49 3.72 1.23 -9.50
C PRO A 49 4.39 2.42 -8.76
N PHE A 50 3.65 3.50 -8.50
CA PHE A 50 4.10 4.70 -7.78
C PHE A 50 3.79 4.71 -6.29
N LEU A 51 3.35 3.60 -5.71
CA LEU A 51 3.54 3.40 -4.26
C LEU A 51 5.01 3.06 -4.03
N SER A 52 5.86 4.09 -4.16
CA SER A 52 7.18 4.13 -3.56
C SER A 52 7.05 3.72 -2.09
N GLU A 53 8.04 2.95 -1.64
CA GLU A 53 8.17 2.43 -0.28
C GLU A 53 7.59 3.42 0.75
N PRO A 54 6.82 2.95 1.75
CA PRO A 54 6.47 3.81 2.88
C PRO A 54 7.75 4.50 3.34
N PRO A 55 7.75 5.83 3.57
CA PRO A 55 8.96 6.56 3.90
C PRO A 55 9.64 5.80 5.04
N ASN A 56 10.83 5.26 4.77
CA ASN A 56 11.65 4.62 5.80
C ASN A 56 11.64 5.59 6.98
N PRO A 57 11.30 5.14 8.21
CA PRO A 57 11.37 6.01 9.36
C PRO A 57 12.78 6.59 9.34
N MET A 58 12.86 7.89 9.08
CA MET A 58 14.11 8.61 8.99
C MET A 58 14.78 8.38 10.33
N THR A 59 15.76 7.47 10.38
CA THR A 59 16.59 7.28 11.56
C THR A 59 17.11 8.68 11.86
N PRO A 60 16.78 9.29 13.02
CA PRO A 60 17.38 10.55 13.36
C PRO A 60 18.88 10.28 13.36
N GLY A 61 19.59 10.91 12.43
CA GLY A 61 21.04 10.91 12.44
C GLY A 61 21.46 11.47 13.80
N THR A 62 21.86 10.59 14.71
CA THR A 62 22.74 10.97 15.80
C THR A 62 24.05 11.33 15.12
N GLY A 63 24.16 12.64 14.83
CA GLY A 63 25.31 13.25 14.22
C GLY A 63 26.59 12.85 14.95
N SER A 64 27.62 12.65 14.14
CA SER A 64 29.01 12.58 14.51
C SER A 64 29.36 13.53 15.65
N ARG A 65 29.91 12.98 16.73
CA ARG A 65 30.90 13.71 17.51
C ARG A 65 32.04 12.76 17.85
N SER A 66 33.12 12.91 17.09
CA SER A 66 34.43 12.36 17.39
C SER A 66 34.79 12.65 18.85
N VAL A 67 35.17 11.62 19.57
CA VAL A 67 36.02 11.72 20.77
C VAL A 67 37.08 10.65 20.63
N ASP A 68 38.05 10.96 19.77
CA ASP A 68 39.41 10.45 19.90
C ASP A 68 40.00 11.14 21.14
N SER A 69 39.85 10.50 22.30
CA SER A 69 40.39 10.97 23.57
C SER A 69 41.33 9.91 24.11
N LYS A 70 42.54 9.84 23.55
CA LYS A 70 43.70 9.23 24.21
C LYS A 70 44.21 10.19 25.29
N PRO A 71 44.26 9.83 26.58
CA PRO A 71 44.94 10.64 27.57
C PRO A 71 46.45 10.30 27.60
N SER A 72 47.24 11.34 27.30
CA SER A 72 48.38 11.83 28.08
C SER A 72 49.51 10.86 28.48
N GLY A 73 50.66 10.96 27.79
CA GLY A 73 51.99 10.96 28.43
C GLY A 73 52.43 12.41 28.65
N PRO A 74 53.37 12.72 29.56
CA PRO A 74 54.63 12.03 29.82
C PRO A 74 54.71 11.29 31.16
#